data_AF-A0A455UD23-F1
#
_entry.id   AF-A0A455UD23-F1
#
_cell.length_a   1.000
_cell.length_b   1.000
_cell.length_c   1.000
_cell.angle_alpha   90.00
_cell.angle_beta   90.00
_cell.angle_gamma   90.00
#
_symmetry.space_group_name_H-M   'P 1'
#
loop_
_entity.id
_entity.type
_entity.pdbx_description
1 polymer ?
#
loop_
_entity_poly.entity_id
_entity_poly.type
_entity_poly.pdbx_seq_one_letter_code
_entity_poly.pdbx_strand_id
1 'polypeptide(L)'
;MHRFINQYEDSPLAGWMRGQAIAHYGHAGRFSDLLSVADGEPAGTARQCYYYTALFASQPQQASEAGLDLWRVGSSQPNACDPLFDRLRANGTIDATAIWERKMLAWQAGETRLSSYLGGLLNGQWQTALDTAEDVSKRSSAITQAPTCLGPECAATASFYRAAMQRYIREDTPAAFAAWQTLSSRLNLLPSDRQAIEEELAFMPWCAMYPAR
;
A
#
# COMPACT_ATOMS: atom_id res chain seq x y z
N MET A 1 -12.33 1.95 34.52
CA MET A 1 -12.10 2.38 33.12
C MET A 1 -13.39 2.46 32.33
N HIS A 2 -14.05 1.34 32.01
CA HIS A 2 -15.32 1.31 31.25
C HIS A 2 -16.37 2.31 31.72
N ARG A 3 -16.64 2.35 33.04
CA ARG A 3 -17.59 3.31 33.64
C ARG A 3 -17.24 4.78 33.35
N PHE A 4 -15.95 5.13 33.37
CA PHE A 4 -15.50 6.50 33.11
C PHE A 4 -15.63 6.86 31.62
N ILE A 5 -15.22 5.95 30.72
CA ILE A 5 -15.31 6.14 29.27
C ILE A 5 -16.76 6.37 28.86
N ASN A 6 -17.71 5.59 29.41
CA ASN A 6 -19.13 5.72 29.08
C ASN A 6 -19.78 6.95 29.71
N GLN A 7 -19.31 7.39 30.89
CA GLN A 7 -19.88 8.55 31.57
C GLN A 7 -19.45 9.88 30.93
N TYR A 8 -18.29 9.91 30.28
CA TYR A 8 -17.69 11.11 29.71
C TYR A 8 -17.35 10.92 28.23
N GLU A 9 -18.24 10.30 27.47
CA GLU A 9 -18.00 9.83 26.09
C GLU A 9 -17.42 10.90 25.16
N ASP A 10 -17.93 12.14 25.25
CA ASP A 10 -17.51 13.28 24.42
C ASP A 10 -16.23 13.98 24.93
N SER A 11 -15.63 13.51 26.02
CA SER A 11 -14.42 14.13 26.56
C SER A 11 -13.16 13.68 25.82
N PRO A 12 -12.20 14.58 25.54
CA PRO A 12 -10.90 14.19 24.98
C PRO A 12 -10.16 13.12 25.80
N LEU A 13 -10.35 13.14 27.12
CA LEU A 13 -9.78 12.15 28.03
C LEU A 13 -10.42 10.76 27.83
N ALA A 14 -11.74 10.66 27.67
CA ALA A 14 -12.39 9.38 27.39
C ALA A 14 -11.93 8.80 26.04
N GLY A 15 -11.83 9.64 25.00
CA GLY A 15 -11.28 9.23 23.70
C GLY A 15 -9.84 8.72 23.81
N TRP A 16 -8.97 9.43 24.54
CA TRP A 16 -7.61 8.98 24.81
C TRP A 16 -7.57 7.64 25.56
N MET A 17 -8.36 7.51 26.64
CA MET A 17 -8.43 6.28 27.44
C MET A 17 -8.94 5.10 26.62
N ARG A 18 -9.93 5.32 25.74
CA ARG A 18 -10.44 4.31 24.80
C ARG A 18 -9.34 3.86 23.85
N GLY A 19 -8.59 4.79 23.27
CA GLY A 19 -7.44 4.48 22.42
C GLY A 19 -6.39 3.62 23.16
N GLN A 20 -6.06 3.96 24.41
CA GLN A 20 -5.12 3.16 25.21
C GLN A 20 -5.66 1.76 25.50
N ALA A 21 -6.95 1.65 25.84
CA ALA A 21 -7.61 0.37 26.08
C ALA A 21 -7.59 -0.53 24.84
N ILE A 22 -7.91 0.01 23.65
CA ILE A 22 -7.88 -0.72 22.38
C ILE A 22 -6.47 -1.26 22.08
N ALA A 23 -5.44 -0.41 22.23
CA ALA A 23 -4.07 -0.84 22.01
C ALA A 23 -3.65 -1.94 23.00
N HIS A 24 -4.01 -1.80 24.28
CA HIS A 24 -3.68 -2.77 25.32
C HIS A 24 -4.38 -4.12 25.10
N TYR A 25 -5.69 -4.12 24.87
CA TYR A 25 -6.45 -5.35 24.63
C TYR A 25 -6.07 -6.02 23.31
N GLY A 26 -5.81 -5.23 22.26
CA GLY A 26 -5.36 -5.73 20.96
C GLY A 26 -4.02 -6.45 21.08
N HIS A 27 -3.05 -5.84 21.73
CA HIS A 27 -1.76 -6.47 22.01
C HIS A 27 -1.88 -7.74 22.85
N ALA A 28 -2.84 -7.79 23.79
CA ALA A 28 -3.11 -8.96 24.62
C ALA A 28 -3.98 -10.04 23.93
N GLY A 29 -4.42 -9.84 22.68
CA GLY A 29 -5.34 -10.75 21.99
C GLY A 29 -6.76 -10.80 22.57
N ARG A 30 -7.11 -9.86 23.46
CA ARG A 30 -8.41 -9.78 24.13
C ARG A 30 -9.44 -9.06 23.25
N PHE A 31 -9.74 -9.65 22.10
CA PHE A 31 -10.56 -9.01 21.06
C PHE A 31 -12.00 -8.71 21.47
N SER A 32 -12.61 -9.54 22.32
CA SER A 32 -13.94 -9.25 22.88
C SER A 32 -13.92 -8.00 23.75
N ASP A 33 -12.89 -7.83 24.59
CA ASP A 33 -12.74 -6.63 25.44
C ASP A 33 -12.43 -5.39 24.60
N LEU A 34 -11.61 -5.54 23.55
CA LEU A 34 -11.37 -4.49 22.57
C LEU A 34 -12.68 -4.00 21.95
N LEU A 35 -13.51 -4.90 21.44
CA LEU A 35 -14.78 -4.53 20.82
C LEU A 35 -15.78 -3.96 21.83
N SER A 36 -15.69 -4.35 23.11
CA SER A 36 -16.57 -3.78 24.15
C SER A 36 -16.26 -2.32 24.50
N VAL A 37 -15.05 -1.84 24.21
CA VAL A 37 -14.65 -0.43 24.43
C VAL A 37 -14.70 0.41 23.17
N ALA A 38 -14.63 -0.21 21.99
CA ALA A 38 -14.63 0.49 20.72
C ALA A 38 -16.00 1.14 20.46
N ASP A 39 -15.97 2.38 19.99
CA ASP A 39 -17.12 3.21 19.59
C ASP A 39 -17.16 3.44 18.07
N GLY A 40 -16.39 2.64 17.32
CA GLY A 40 -16.16 2.79 15.89
C GLY A 40 -14.72 2.48 15.54
N GLU A 41 -14.32 2.86 14.32
CA GLU A 41 -12.93 2.74 13.90
C GLU A 41 -12.02 3.68 14.71
N PRO A 42 -11.01 3.15 15.42
CA PRO A 42 -10.14 3.99 16.24
C PRO A 42 -9.12 4.76 15.40
N ALA A 43 -8.72 5.94 15.87
CA ALA A 43 -7.64 6.68 15.24
C ALA A 43 -6.27 5.98 15.41
N GLY A 44 -5.49 5.95 14.33
CA GLY A 44 -4.11 5.49 14.29
C GLY A 44 -3.95 4.03 13.88
N THR A 45 -3.02 3.79 12.95
CA THR A 45 -2.84 2.53 12.23
C THR A 45 -2.77 1.29 13.12
N ALA A 46 -1.98 1.33 14.20
CA ALA A 46 -1.84 0.18 15.09
C ALA A 46 -3.17 -0.24 15.74
N ARG A 47 -4.00 0.75 16.11
CA ARG A 47 -5.32 0.49 16.70
C ARG A 47 -6.33 0.04 15.67
N GLN A 48 -6.30 0.62 14.47
CA GLN A 48 -7.12 0.16 13.34
C GLN A 48 -6.83 -1.31 13.04
N CYS A 49 -5.56 -1.70 12.99
CA CYS A 49 -5.15 -3.09 12.77
C CYS A 49 -5.67 -4.05 13.84
N TYR A 50 -5.56 -3.71 15.13
CA TYR A 50 -6.15 -4.52 16.19
C TYR A 50 -7.68 -4.59 16.12
N TYR A 51 -8.33 -3.46 15.83
CA TYR A 51 -9.78 -3.37 15.70
C TYR A 51 -10.30 -4.23 14.56
N TYR A 52 -9.70 -4.15 13.37
CA TYR A 52 -10.11 -4.98 12.23
C TYR A 52 -9.73 -6.46 12.41
N THR A 53 -8.64 -6.76 13.13
CA THR A 53 -8.36 -8.15 13.56
C THR A 53 -9.49 -8.68 14.44
N ALA A 54 -9.96 -7.88 15.40
CA ALA A 54 -11.05 -8.25 16.31
C ALA A 54 -12.39 -8.41 15.58
N LEU A 55 -12.69 -7.52 14.63
CA LEU A 55 -13.92 -7.54 13.84
C LEU A 55 -14.03 -8.75 12.92
N PHE A 56 -12.93 -9.37 12.52
CA PHE A 56 -12.93 -10.39 11.49
C PHE A 56 -13.87 -11.58 11.80
N ALA A 57 -14.06 -11.93 13.08
CA ALA A 57 -14.93 -13.04 13.46
C ALA A 57 -16.43 -12.76 13.22
N SER A 58 -16.87 -11.51 13.35
CA SER A 58 -18.28 -11.13 13.23
C SER A 58 -18.60 -10.36 11.93
N GLN A 59 -17.63 -9.62 11.40
CA GLN A 59 -17.76 -8.75 10.23
C GLN A 59 -16.57 -8.97 9.26
N PRO A 60 -16.40 -10.19 8.71
CA PRO A 60 -15.23 -10.54 7.91
C PRO A 60 -15.07 -9.69 6.65
N GLN A 61 -16.17 -9.29 6.00
CA GLN A 61 -16.12 -8.47 4.79
C GLN A 61 -15.55 -7.08 5.09
N GLN A 62 -16.09 -6.38 6.09
CA GLN A 62 -15.59 -5.07 6.52
C GLN A 62 -14.13 -5.14 6.96
N ALA A 63 -13.76 -6.15 7.76
CA ALA A 63 -12.38 -6.35 8.18
C ALA A 63 -11.43 -6.62 7.00
N SER A 64 -11.92 -7.31 5.96
CA SER A 64 -11.16 -7.60 4.76
C SER A 64 -10.92 -6.37 3.91
N GLU A 65 -11.96 -5.57 3.67
CA GLU A 65 -11.87 -4.32 2.91
C GLU A 65 -10.96 -3.31 3.61
N ALA A 66 -11.22 -2.99 4.88
CA ALA A 66 -10.41 -2.02 5.61
C ALA A 66 -8.98 -2.51 5.86
N GLY A 67 -8.80 -3.83 6.06
CA GLY A 67 -7.49 -4.43 6.17
C GLY A 67 -6.69 -4.39 4.88
N LEU A 68 -7.33 -4.49 3.71
CA LEU A 68 -6.69 -4.31 2.42
C LEU A 68 -6.29 -2.84 2.19
N ASP A 69 -7.09 -1.88 2.65
CA ASP A 69 -6.72 -0.45 2.62
C ASP A 69 -5.50 -0.17 3.50
N LEU A 70 -5.44 -0.76 4.70
CA LEU A 70 -4.27 -0.71 5.58
C LEU A 70 -3.03 -1.38 4.96
N TRP A 71 -3.22 -2.37 4.09
CA TRP A 71 -2.14 -3.06 3.37
C TRP A 71 -1.58 -2.23 2.21
N ARG A 72 -2.45 -1.53 1.46
CA ARG A 72 -2.12 -0.79 0.22
C ARG A 72 -1.41 0.54 0.46
N VAL A 73 -0.31 0.49 1.21
CA VAL A 73 0.58 1.61 1.48
C VAL A 73 2.03 1.24 1.19
N GLY A 74 2.82 2.22 0.77
CA GLY A 74 4.25 2.03 0.48
C GLY A 74 5.15 1.97 1.71
N SER A 75 4.66 2.37 2.88
CA SER A 75 5.43 2.36 4.12
C SER A 75 5.29 1.05 4.90
N SER A 76 6.27 0.81 5.78
CA SER A 76 6.18 -0.25 6.79
C SER A 76 5.05 0.09 7.78
N GLN A 77 4.19 -0.89 8.04
CA GLN A 77 3.10 -0.75 9.00
C GLN A 77 3.52 -1.27 10.39
N PRO A 78 2.87 -0.84 11.48
CA PRO A 78 3.15 -1.36 12.81
C PRO A 78 2.96 -2.88 12.88
N ASN A 79 3.74 -3.55 13.73
CA ASN A 79 3.61 -4.99 14.01
C ASN A 79 2.20 -5.41 14.48
N ALA A 80 1.42 -4.48 15.02
CA ALA A 80 0.00 -4.68 15.33
C ALA A 80 -0.84 -5.12 14.10
N CYS A 81 -0.36 -4.87 12.88
CA CYS A 81 -1.01 -5.27 11.64
C CYS A 81 -0.67 -6.69 11.18
N ASP A 82 0.35 -7.33 11.75
CA ASP A 82 0.80 -8.64 11.31
C ASP A 82 -0.32 -9.69 11.43
N PRO A 83 -1.08 -9.81 12.55
CA PRO A 83 -2.17 -10.78 12.65
C PRO A 83 -3.31 -10.56 11.64
N LEU A 84 -3.61 -9.28 11.34
CA LEU A 84 -4.61 -8.94 10.33
C LEU A 84 -4.13 -9.37 8.94
N PHE A 85 -2.92 -8.98 8.56
CA PHE A 85 -2.34 -9.29 7.26
C PHE A 85 -2.10 -10.79 7.07
N ASP A 86 -1.71 -11.52 8.11
CA ASP A 86 -1.63 -12.98 8.09
C ASP A 86 -2.97 -13.61 7.73
N ARG A 87 -4.05 -13.14 8.37
CA ARG A 87 -5.39 -13.64 8.11
C ARG A 87 -5.88 -13.30 6.70
N LEU A 88 -5.59 -12.10 6.21
CA LEU A 88 -5.94 -11.65 4.86
C LEU A 88 -5.13 -12.37 3.77
N ARG A 89 -3.88 -12.76 4.06
CA ARG A 89 -3.13 -13.65 3.16
C ARG A 89 -3.74 -15.04 3.15
N ALA A 90 -4.09 -15.57 4.33
CA ALA A 90 -4.63 -16.92 4.48
C ALA A 90 -6.00 -17.11 3.77
N ASN A 91 -6.84 -16.07 3.72
CA ASN A 91 -8.14 -16.15 3.04
C ASN A 91 -8.10 -15.66 1.57
N GLY A 92 -6.94 -15.24 1.05
CA GLY A 92 -6.77 -14.77 -0.32
C GLY A 92 -7.19 -13.32 -0.58
N THR A 93 -7.59 -12.53 0.43
CA THR A 93 -7.84 -11.09 0.25
C THR A 93 -6.55 -10.33 -0.09
N ILE A 94 -5.43 -10.71 0.53
CA ILE A 94 -4.09 -10.32 0.11
C ILE A 94 -3.53 -11.48 -0.70
N ASP A 95 -3.76 -11.44 -2.01
CA ASP A 95 -3.20 -12.36 -2.97
C ASP A 95 -1.83 -11.89 -3.50
N ALA A 96 -1.26 -12.63 -4.45
CA ALA A 96 0.01 -12.27 -5.06
C ALA A 96 -0.03 -10.91 -5.78
N THR A 97 -1.18 -10.53 -6.34
CA THR A 97 -1.37 -9.23 -6.98
C THR A 97 -1.31 -8.10 -5.96
N ALA A 98 -2.01 -8.21 -4.83
CA ALA A 98 -1.95 -7.24 -3.74
C ALA A 98 -0.55 -7.15 -3.11
N ILE A 99 0.20 -8.26 -3.05
CA ILE A 99 1.60 -8.27 -2.61
C ILE A 99 2.46 -7.47 -3.60
N TRP A 100 2.30 -7.71 -4.90
CA TRP A 100 3.02 -6.97 -5.95
C TRP A 100 2.68 -5.47 -5.94
N GLU A 101 1.40 -5.10 -5.83
CA GLU A 101 0.95 -3.70 -5.71
C GLU A 101 1.67 -3.00 -4.56
N ARG A 102 1.67 -3.63 -3.37
CA ARG A 102 2.38 -3.07 -2.21
C ARG A 102 3.88 -3.00 -2.42
N LYS A 103 4.48 -4.00 -3.08
CA LYS A 103 5.90 -3.97 -3.44
C LYS A 103 6.22 -2.75 -4.31
N MET A 104 5.39 -2.45 -5.30
CA MET A 104 5.55 -1.29 -6.18
C MET A 104 5.38 0.03 -5.43
N LEU A 105 4.42 0.13 -4.52
CA LEU A 105 4.28 1.30 -3.64
C LEU A 105 5.51 1.50 -2.73
N ALA A 106 6.03 0.42 -2.15
CA ALA A 106 7.24 0.47 -1.33
C ALA A 106 8.47 0.86 -2.15
N TRP A 107 8.60 0.30 -3.36
CA TRP A 107 9.66 0.67 -4.28
C TRP A 107 9.59 2.15 -4.70
N GLN A 108 8.39 2.65 -5.01
CA GLN A 108 8.14 4.05 -5.31
C GLN A 108 8.55 4.96 -4.14
N ALA A 109 8.25 4.56 -2.90
CA ALA A 109 8.60 5.31 -1.69
C ALA A 109 10.08 5.22 -1.28
N GLY A 110 10.89 4.38 -1.95
CA GLY A 110 12.27 4.13 -1.56
C GLY A 110 12.41 3.19 -0.34
N GLU A 111 11.35 2.49 0.05
CA GLU A 111 11.32 1.52 1.14
C GLU A 111 11.92 0.18 0.68
N THR A 112 13.23 0.18 0.41
CA THR A 112 13.93 -0.95 -0.22
C THR A 112 13.77 -2.26 0.55
N ARG A 113 13.89 -2.23 1.89
CA ARG A 113 13.75 -3.45 2.71
C ARG A 113 12.35 -4.06 2.58
N LEU A 114 11.31 -3.24 2.62
CA LEU A 114 9.93 -3.69 2.47
C LEU A 114 9.69 -4.23 1.05
N SER A 115 10.15 -3.51 0.03
CA SER A 115 10.03 -3.97 -1.36
C SER A 115 10.73 -5.32 -1.58
N SER A 116 11.94 -5.51 -1.04
CA SER A 116 12.65 -6.79 -1.13
C SER A 116 11.92 -7.91 -0.39
N TYR A 117 11.46 -7.65 0.84
CA TYR A 117 10.68 -8.62 1.62
C TYR A 117 9.43 -9.08 0.86
N LEU A 118 8.63 -8.15 0.35
CA LEU A 118 7.42 -8.45 -0.41
C LEU A 118 7.71 -9.23 -1.69
N GLY A 119 8.83 -8.93 -2.37
CA GLY A 119 9.28 -9.69 -3.53
C GLY A 119 9.56 -11.16 -3.20
N GLY A 120 10.11 -11.44 -2.02
CA GLY A 120 10.36 -12.80 -1.55
C GLY A 120 9.10 -13.62 -1.22
N LEU A 121 7.93 -12.99 -1.16
CA LEU A 121 6.64 -13.68 -0.97
C LEU A 121 6.00 -14.15 -2.27
N LEU A 122 6.50 -13.68 -3.43
CA LEU A 122 5.97 -14.03 -4.73
C LEU A 122 6.61 -15.33 -5.26
N ASN A 123 5.81 -16.13 -5.97
CA ASN A 123 6.28 -17.38 -6.56
C ASN A 123 6.97 -17.13 -7.93
N GLY A 124 7.51 -18.20 -8.53
CA GLY A 124 8.24 -18.12 -9.80
C GLY A 124 7.46 -17.56 -11.00
N GLN A 125 6.12 -17.53 -10.96
CA GLN A 125 5.32 -16.93 -12.04
C GLN A 125 5.48 -15.40 -12.10
N TRP A 126 6.01 -14.78 -11.05
CA TRP A 126 6.27 -13.35 -10.97
C TRP A 126 7.73 -12.99 -11.27
N GLN A 127 8.60 -13.97 -11.54
CA GLN A 127 10.04 -13.74 -11.65
C GLN A 127 10.40 -12.71 -12.72
N THR A 128 9.77 -12.78 -13.90
CA THR A 128 9.99 -11.78 -14.97
C THR A 128 9.64 -10.36 -14.51
N ALA A 129 8.60 -10.18 -13.70
CA ALA A 129 8.23 -8.88 -13.16
C ALA A 129 9.26 -8.40 -12.13
N LEU A 130 9.71 -9.29 -11.24
CA LEU A 130 10.76 -9.02 -10.26
C LEU A 130 12.07 -8.57 -10.92
N ASP A 131 12.52 -9.31 -11.93
CA ASP A 131 13.76 -9.02 -12.67
C ASP A 131 13.64 -7.69 -13.42
N THR A 132 12.49 -7.44 -14.06
CA THR A 132 12.24 -6.17 -14.77
C THR A 132 12.28 -4.98 -13.80
N ALA A 133 11.68 -5.09 -12.62
CA ALA A 133 11.73 -4.03 -11.60
C ALA A 133 13.15 -3.80 -11.07
N GLU A 134 13.95 -4.85 -10.93
CA GLU A 134 15.35 -4.76 -10.53
C GLU A 134 16.22 -4.06 -11.60
N ASP A 135 16.03 -4.41 -12.89
CA ASP A 135 16.76 -3.77 -13.99
C ASP A 135 16.43 -2.28 -14.12
N VAL A 136 15.16 -1.91 -13.98
CA VAL A 136 14.74 -0.50 -13.95
C VAL A 136 15.22 0.20 -12.69
N SER A 137 15.36 -0.50 -11.56
CA SER A 137 15.95 0.09 -10.33
C SER A 137 17.40 0.49 -10.51
N LYS A 138 18.18 -0.29 -11.27
CA LYS A 138 19.58 0.01 -11.58
C LYS A 138 19.70 1.15 -12.60
N ARG A 139 18.76 1.22 -13.53
CA ARG A 139 18.76 2.20 -14.62
C ARG A 139 17.34 2.45 -15.12
N SER A 140 16.78 3.60 -14.77
CA SER A 140 15.39 3.94 -15.09
C SER A 140 15.08 3.92 -16.60
N SER A 141 16.06 4.24 -17.45
CA SER A 141 15.90 4.16 -18.92
C SER A 141 15.64 2.75 -19.46
N ALA A 142 15.91 1.70 -18.68
CA ALA A 142 15.60 0.31 -19.04
C ALA A 142 14.09 0.06 -19.18
N ILE A 143 13.22 0.94 -18.65
CA ILE A 143 11.75 0.84 -18.79
C ILE A 143 11.28 0.76 -20.24
N THR A 144 12.02 1.35 -21.18
CA THR A 144 11.71 1.30 -22.62
C THR A 144 11.81 -0.12 -23.20
N GLN A 145 12.57 -1.00 -22.57
CA GLN A 145 12.77 -2.39 -22.95
C GLN A 145 11.87 -3.35 -22.17
N ALA A 146 11.14 -2.84 -21.16
CA ALA A 146 10.28 -3.67 -20.34
C ALA A 146 9.17 -4.33 -21.19
N PRO A 147 8.79 -5.59 -20.87
CA PRO A 147 7.65 -6.27 -21.47
C PRO A 147 6.35 -5.47 -21.34
N THR A 148 5.43 -5.63 -22.30
CA THR A 148 4.09 -5.03 -22.26
C THR A 148 3.10 -5.78 -21.38
N CYS A 149 3.48 -6.98 -20.93
CA CYS A 149 2.70 -7.85 -20.06
C CYS A 149 3.66 -8.46 -19.02
N LEU A 150 3.45 -8.14 -17.75
CA LEU A 150 4.27 -8.58 -16.63
C LEU A 150 3.43 -9.36 -15.61
N GLY A 151 4.00 -10.43 -15.08
CA GLY A 151 3.35 -11.32 -14.12
C GLY A 151 2.23 -12.18 -14.73
N PRO A 152 1.58 -13.02 -13.92
CA PRO A 152 0.43 -13.82 -14.36
C PRO A 152 -0.66 -12.93 -14.95
N GLU A 153 -1.14 -13.27 -16.15
CA GLU A 153 -2.25 -12.56 -16.82
C GLU A 153 -2.02 -11.03 -16.94
N CYS A 154 -0.75 -10.61 -17.01
CA CYS A 154 -0.34 -9.21 -17.05
C CYS A 154 -0.67 -8.40 -15.77
N ALA A 155 -1.03 -9.05 -14.66
CA ALA A 155 -1.48 -8.40 -13.42
C ALA A 155 -0.44 -7.44 -12.80
N ALA A 156 0.85 -7.64 -13.10
CA ALA A 156 1.93 -6.79 -12.58
C ALA A 156 2.10 -5.47 -13.37
N THR A 157 1.55 -5.40 -14.58
CA THR A 157 1.91 -4.40 -15.60
C THR A 157 1.58 -2.97 -15.17
N ALA A 158 0.34 -2.72 -14.75
CA ALA A 158 -0.11 -1.35 -14.46
C ALA A 158 0.64 -0.73 -13.27
N SER A 159 0.70 -1.46 -12.15
CA SER A 159 1.40 -1.01 -10.95
C SER A 159 2.91 -0.88 -11.17
N PHE A 160 3.51 -1.74 -11.99
CA PHE A 160 4.90 -1.60 -12.42
C PHE A 160 5.14 -0.29 -13.17
N TYR A 161 4.44 -0.06 -14.28
CA TYR A 161 4.69 1.11 -15.12
C TYR A 161 4.37 2.41 -14.39
N ARG A 162 3.33 2.44 -13.56
CA ARG A 162 3.02 3.60 -12.70
C ARG A 162 4.18 3.90 -11.75
N ALA A 163 4.66 2.92 -10.98
CA ALA A 163 5.76 3.14 -10.05
C ALA A 163 7.10 3.47 -10.74
N ALA A 164 7.39 2.79 -11.85
CA ALA A 164 8.61 2.98 -12.63
C ALA A 164 8.65 4.37 -13.29
N MET A 165 7.54 4.79 -13.91
CA MET A 165 7.43 6.11 -14.54
C MET A 165 7.55 7.21 -13.49
N GLN A 166 6.80 7.13 -12.40
CA GLN A 166 6.89 8.07 -11.27
C GLN A 166 8.35 8.28 -10.83
N ARG A 167 9.08 7.18 -10.61
CA ARG A 167 10.51 7.24 -10.23
C ARG A 167 11.36 7.91 -11.31
N TYR A 168 11.16 7.53 -12.57
CA TYR A 168 11.93 8.09 -13.68
C TYR A 168 11.64 9.57 -13.91
N ILE A 169 10.38 10.02 -13.76
CA ILE A 169 9.98 11.42 -13.86
C ILE A 169 10.71 12.26 -12.82
N ARG A 170 10.83 11.76 -11.57
CA ARG A 170 11.58 12.44 -10.51
C ARG A 170 13.09 12.47 -10.75
N GLU A 171 13.62 11.47 -11.42
CA GLU A 171 15.05 11.38 -11.74
C GLU A 171 15.43 12.27 -12.93
N ASP A 172 14.71 12.15 -14.05
CA ASP A 172 14.95 12.86 -15.30
C ASP A 172 13.62 13.01 -16.07
N THR A 173 12.89 14.10 -15.82
CA THR A 173 11.58 14.34 -16.43
C THR A 173 11.62 14.38 -17.97
N PRO A 174 12.57 15.08 -18.63
CA PRO A 174 12.66 15.05 -20.09
C PRO A 174 12.89 13.64 -20.66
N ALA A 175 13.79 12.84 -20.07
CA ALA A 175 14.03 11.48 -20.54
C ALA A 175 12.86 10.54 -20.25
N ALA A 176 12.18 10.71 -19.11
CA ALA A 176 10.95 9.99 -18.78
C ALA A 176 9.81 10.33 -19.76
N PHE A 177 9.65 11.60 -20.14
CA PHE A 177 8.66 12.00 -21.14
C PHE A 177 8.93 11.35 -22.50
N ALA A 178 10.18 11.38 -22.97
CA ALA A 178 10.57 10.70 -24.21
C ALA A 178 10.31 9.20 -24.14
N ALA A 179 10.62 8.54 -23.00
CA ALA A 179 10.28 7.15 -22.78
C ALA A 179 8.76 6.92 -22.85
N TRP A 180 7.96 7.73 -22.16
CA TRP A 180 6.49 7.60 -22.17
C TRP A 180 5.89 7.70 -23.56
N GLN A 181 6.39 8.62 -24.40
CA GLN A 181 5.93 8.75 -25.80
C GLN A 181 6.14 7.47 -26.62
N THR A 182 7.21 6.72 -26.34
CA THR A 182 7.47 5.43 -27.00
C THR A 182 6.65 4.28 -26.41
N LEU A 183 6.27 4.39 -25.13
CA LEU A 183 5.63 3.32 -24.36
C LEU A 183 4.10 3.37 -24.42
N SER A 184 3.49 4.56 -24.34
CA SER A 184 2.07 4.72 -24.02
C SER A 184 1.12 4.07 -25.03
N SER A 185 1.51 4.02 -26.31
CA SER A 185 0.70 3.41 -27.37
C SER A 185 0.72 1.89 -27.35
N ARG A 186 1.80 1.27 -26.85
CA ARG A 186 1.98 -0.20 -26.82
C ARG A 186 1.47 -0.87 -25.54
N LEU A 187 1.24 -0.11 -24.48
CA LEU A 187 0.82 -0.64 -23.18
C LEU A 187 -0.70 -0.72 -23.06
N ASN A 188 -1.23 -1.86 -22.65
CA ASN A 188 -2.65 -2.00 -22.34
C ASN A 188 -2.94 -1.57 -20.89
N LEU A 189 -2.95 -0.25 -20.66
CA LEU A 189 -3.26 0.35 -19.36
C LEU A 189 -4.66 0.93 -19.34
N LEU A 190 -5.32 0.87 -18.17
CA LEU A 190 -6.58 1.56 -17.95
C LEU A 190 -6.40 3.08 -18.13
N PRO A 191 -7.44 3.81 -18.56
CA PRO A 191 -7.38 5.26 -18.70
C PRO A 191 -6.90 5.98 -17.43
N SER A 192 -7.32 5.51 -16.25
CA SER A 192 -6.91 6.06 -14.95
C SER A 192 -5.42 5.91 -14.68
N ASP A 193 -4.83 4.77 -15.03
CA ASP A 193 -3.40 4.51 -14.81
C ASP A 193 -2.54 5.36 -15.77
N ARG A 194 -2.99 5.51 -17.02
CA ARG A 194 -2.34 6.39 -18.00
C ARG A 194 -2.39 7.85 -17.53
N GLN A 195 -3.58 8.31 -17.14
CA GLN A 195 -3.79 9.67 -16.69
C GLN A 195 -2.91 10.02 -15.49
N ALA A 196 -2.79 9.13 -14.51
CA ALA A 196 -1.93 9.36 -13.34
C ALA A 196 -0.45 9.61 -13.73
N ILE A 197 0.06 8.87 -14.72
CA ILE A 197 1.43 9.06 -15.23
C ILE A 197 1.56 10.39 -16.00
N GLU A 198 0.56 10.71 -16.83
CA GLU A 198 0.55 11.93 -17.65
C GLU A 198 0.41 13.21 -16.82
N GLU A 199 -0.41 13.19 -15.78
CA GLU A 199 -0.55 14.30 -14.83
C GLU A 199 0.78 14.56 -14.10
N GLU A 200 1.48 13.51 -13.68
CA GLU A 200 2.78 13.66 -13.01
C GLU A 200 3.86 14.21 -13.96
N LEU A 201 3.88 13.74 -15.21
CA LEU A 201 4.74 14.28 -16.28
C LEU A 201 4.47 15.77 -16.53
N ALA A 202 3.21 16.21 -16.48
CA ALA A 202 2.84 17.62 -16.67
C ALA A 202 3.19 18.49 -15.45
N PHE A 203 3.08 17.93 -14.25
CA PHE A 203 3.29 18.66 -12.99
C PHE A 203 4.77 18.90 -12.67
N MET A 204 5.63 17.91 -12.88
CA MET A 204 7.04 17.97 -12.45
C MET A 204 7.87 19.11 -13.09
N PRO A 205 7.74 19.43 -14.39
CA PRO A 205 8.38 20.61 -14.98
C PRO A 205 7.95 21.92 -14.32
N TRP A 206 6.70 21.98 -13.85
CA TRP A 206 6.15 23.16 -13.17
C TRP A 206 6.78 23.34 -11.78
N CYS A 207 6.95 22.27 -11.02
CA CYS A 207 7.67 22.31 -9.74
C CYS A 207 9.14 22.73 -9.88
N ALA A 208 9.82 22.27 -10.93
CA ALA A 208 11.20 22.67 -11.20
C ALA A 208 11.32 24.18 -11.51
N MET A 209 10.32 24.76 -12.17
CA MET A 209 10.28 26.18 -12.51
C MET A 209 9.83 27.07 -11.35
N TYR A 210 9.04 26.53 -10.41
CA TYR A 210 8.48 27.24 -9.26
C TYR A 210 8.68 26.45 -7.96
N PRO A 211 9.91 26.37 -7.42
CA PRO A 211 10.15 25.72 -6.14
C PRO A 211 9.39 26.46 -5.02
N ALA A 212 8.71 25.70 -4.16
CA ALA A 212 8.08 26.24 -2.95
C ALA A 212 9.15 26.94 -2.09
N ARG A 213 8.90 28.19 -1.71
CA ARG A 213 9.77 28.97 -0.81
C ARG A 213 9.72 28.45 0.62
#